data_AF-S7QAU0-F1
#
_entry.id   AF-S7QAU0-F1
#
_cell.length_a   1.000
_cell.length_b   1.000
_cell.length_c   1.000
_cell.angle_alpha   90.00
_cell.angle_beta   90.00
_cell.angle_gamma   90.00
#
_symmetry.space_group_name_H-M   'P 1'
#
loop_
_entity.id
_entity.type
_entity.pdbx_description
1 polymer ?
#
loop_
_entity_poly.entity_id
_entity_poly.type
_entity_poly.pdbx_seq_one_letter_code
_entity_poly.pdbx_strand_id
1 'polypeptide(L)'
;MRKRGKVHSLTARPNPPLAPVEVLVDLCLKKGVLDESLSYLIKKVSERRGLLHLCCKKLKVFAMSKQNINILDMVQLDSVQDLEVNCTWKLSTLRKFAPYLGQMGNLRRFLLSHVFTSSHTTLEQEEQCVSLVTSQFLSLPHLQELSLDDVSILKGRLDEILR
;
A
#
# COMPACT_ATOMS: atom_id res chain seq x y z
N MET A 1 25.62 -61.50 -31.15
CA MET A 1 25.65 -60.68 -29.91
C MET A 1 25.05 -59.31 -30.21
N ARG A 2 23.89 -58.98 -29.62
CA ARG A 2 23.17 -57.71 -29.84
C ARG A 2 23.86 -56.56 -29.09
N LYS A 3 24.37 -55.55 -29.79
CA LYS A 3 24.80 -54.29 -29.16
C LYS A 3 23.55 -53.44 -28.87
N ARG A 4 23.27 -53.19 -27.59
CA ARG A 4 22.23 -52.27 -27.12
C ARG A 4 22.62 -50.84 -27.53
N GLY A 5 21.79 -50.18 -28.31
CA GLY A 5 21.88 -48.74 -28.57
C GLY A 5 21.59 -47.96 -27.30
N LYS A 6 22.47 -47.01 -26.98
CA LYS A 6 22.35 -46.08 -25.85
C LYS A 6 21.34 -45.01 -26.24
N VAL A 7 20.19 -44.98 -25.57
CA VAL A 7 19.18 -43.94 -25.76
C VAL A 7 19.75 -42.64 -25.21
N HIS A 8 20.02 -41.68 -26.10
CA HIS A 8 20.33 -40.31 -25.71
C HIS A 8 19.06 -39.69 -25.12
N SER A 9 19.04 -39.57 -23.79
CA SER A 9 18.07 -38.76 -23.08
C SER A 9 18.33 -37.30 -23.47
N LEU A 10 17.42 -36.71 -24.25
CA LEU A 10 17.37 -35.27 -24.48
C LEU A 10 16.96 -34.63 -23.15
N THR A 11 17.93 -34.12 -22.40
CA THR A 11 17.68 -33.30 -21.22
C THR A 11 16.92 -32.06 -21.65
N ALA A 12 15.68 -31.94 -21.17
CA ALA A 12 14.87 -30.74 -21.34
C ALA A 12 15.66 -29.53 -20.82
N ARG A 13 15.83 -28.52 -21.67
CA ARG A 13 16.42 -27.25 -21.26
C ARG A 13 15.55 -26.66 -20.14
N PRO A 14 16.14 -26.12 -19.05
CA PRO A 14 15.38 -25.34 -18.09
C PRO A 14 14.73 -24.17 -18.83
N ASN A 15 13.41 -24.06 -18.76
CA ASN A 15 12.73 -22.85 -19.22
C ASN A 15 13.32 -21.66 -18.44
N PRO A 16 13.66 -20.54 -19.11
CA PRO A 16 14.12 -19.35 -18.41
C PRO A 16 13.04 -18.91 -17.40
N PRO A 17 13.44 -18.37 -16.23
CA PRO A 17 12.48 -17.85 -15.26
C PRO A 17 11.61 -16.81 -15.96
N LEU A 18 10.29 -17.02 -15.94
CA LEU A 18 9.33 -16.08 -16.51
C LEU A 18 9.48 -14.74 -15.79
N ALA A 19 9.65 -13.67 -16.56
CA ALA A 19 9.66 -12.32 -16.00
C ALA A 19 8.34 -12.07 -15.27
N PRO A 20 8.38 -11.42 -14.08
CA PRO A 20 7.16 -11.08 -13.37
C PRO A 20 6.25 -10.19 -14.22
N VAL A 21 4.95 -10.43 -14.16
CA VAL A 21 3.93 -9.63 -14.84
C VAL A 21 3.37 -8.61 -13.87
N GLU A 22 3.36 -7.35 -14.28
CA GLU A 22 2.72 -6.27 -13.54
C GLU A 22 1.26 -6.13 -13.96
N VAL A 23 0.38 -6.02 -12.97
CA VAL A 23 -1.05 -5.78 -13.16
C VAL A 23 -1.36 -4.43 -12.54
N LEU A 24 -1.71 -3.45 -13.36
CA LEU A 24 -2.05 -2.10 -12.91
C LEU A 24 -3.55 -1.96 -12.72
N VAL A 25 -3.98 -1.67 -11.49
CA VAL A 25 -5.38 -1.44 -11.14
C VAL A 25 -5.49 -0.32 -10.13
N ASP A 26 -6.39 0.63 -10.35
CA ASP A 26 -6.73 1.64 -9.35
C ASP A 26 -7.66 1.03 -8.29
N LEU A 27 -7.32 1.22 -7.02
CA LEU A 27 -7.95 0.53 -5.90
C LEU A 27 -8.80 1.45 -5.04
N CYS A 28 -9.93 0.93 -4.58
CA CYS A 28 -10.85 1.61 -3.68
C CYS A 28 -11.20 0.71 -2.49
N LEU A 29 -10.53 0.94 -1.36
CA LEU A 29 -10.62 0.13 -0.15
C LEU A 29 -11.78 0.61 0.73
N LYS A 30 -12.92 -0.07 0.64
CA LYS A 30 -14.13 0.23 1.41
C LYS A 30 -14.33 -0.76 2.56
N LYS A 31 -15.30 -0.49 3.43
CA LYS A 31 -15.79 -1.48 4.39
C LYS A 31 -16.70 -2.47 3.67
N GLY A 32 -16.57 -3.76 3.98
CA GLY A 32 -17.43 -4.81 3.46
C GLY A 32 -16.71 -5.75 2.48
N VAL A 33 -17.51 -6.47 1.70
CA VAL A 33 -17.03 -7.46 0.73
C VAL A 33 -16.42 -6.73 -0.47
N LEU A 34 -15.29 -7.21 -0.96
CA LEU A 34 -14.72 -6.74 -2.23
C LEU A 34 -15.65 -7.11 -3.38
N ASP A 35 -15.59 -6.37 -4.48
CA ASP A 35 -16.25 -6.84 -5.69
C ASP A 35 -15.63 -8.17 -6.15
N GLU A 36 -16.38 -8.94 -6.93
CA GLU A 36 -15.98 -10.27 -7.38
C GLU A 36 -14.69 -10.25 -8.23
N SER A 37 -14.53 -9.21 -9.05
CA SER A 37 -13.37 -9.07 -9.93
C SER A 37 -12.09 -8.77 -9.14
N LEU A 38 -12.16 -7.85 -8.18
CA LEU A 38 -11.05 -7.53 -7.28
C LEU A 38 -10.74 -8.72 -6.37
N SER A 39 -11.75 -9.42 -5.86
CA SER A 39 -11.57 -10.65 -5.07
C SER A 39 -10.78 -11.70 -5.87
N TYR A 40 -11.16 -11.91 -7.13
CA TYR A 40 -10.47 -12.82 -8.03
C TYR A 40 -9.02 -12.39 -8.29
N LEU A 41 -8.79 -11.11 -8.56
CA LEU A 41 -7.46 -10.57 -8.80
C LEU A 41 -6.55 -10.74 -7.59
N ILE A 42 -7.01 -10.35 -6.40
CA ILE A 42 -6.26 -10.49 -5.14
C ILE A 42 -5.92 -11.96 -4.88
N LYS A 43 -6.88 -12.86 -5.10
CA LYS A 43 -6.64 -14.30 -5.02
C LYS A 43 -5.53 -14.72 -5.99
N LYS A 44 -5.57 -14.28 -7.25
CA LYS A 44 -4.55 -14.63 -8.25
C LYS A 44 -3.16 -14.10 -7.93
N VAL A 45 -3.06 -12.86 -7.47
CA VAL A 45 -1.79 -12.26 -7.02
C VAL A 45 -1.24 -13.04 -5.83
N SER A 46 -2.11 -13.44 -4.89
CA SER A 46 -1.70 -14.25 -3.74
C SER A 46 -1.21 -15.66 -4.12
N GLU A 47 -1.84 -16.31 -5.10
CA GLU A 47 -1.46 -17.65 -5.62
C GLU A 47 -0.14 -17.61 -6.41
N ARG A 48 0.23 -16.45 -6.96
CA ARG A 48 1.38 -16.29 -7.87
C ARG A 48 2.37 -15.25 -7.37
N ARG A 49 2.59 -15.20 -6.05
CA ARG A 49 3.56 -14.30 -5.42
C ARG A 49 4.93 -14.41 -6.10
N GLY A 50 5.51 -13.28 -6.48
CA GLY A 50 6.79 -13.19 -7.19
C GLY A 50 6.71 -13.32 -8.71
N LEU A 51 5.57 -13.77 -9.25
CA LEU A 51 5.31 -13.82 -10.70
C LEU A 51 4.25 -12.81 -11.14
N LEU A 52 3.34 -12.44 -10.23
CA LEU A 52 2.37 -11.37 -10.43
C LEU A 52 2.62 -10.27 -9.40
N HIS A 53 2.76 -9.05 -9.88
CA HIS A 53 2.86 -7.86 -9.05
C HIS A 53 1.64 -6.98 -9.27
N LEU A 54 1.00 -6.57 -8.17
CA LEU A 54 -0.15 -5.67 -8.21
C LEU A 54 0.34 -4.24 -8.03
N CYS A 55 0.20 -3.43 -9.08
CA CYS A 55 0.52 -2.01 -9.05
C CYS A 55 -0.78 -1.21 -8.95
N CYS A 56 -0.70 -0.03 -8.34
CA CYS A 56 -1.86 0.84 -8.13
C CYS A 56 -1.42 2.30 -8.25
N LYS A 57 -1.94 3.04 -9.24
CA LYS A 57 -1.61 4.48 -9.37
C LYS A 57 -2.48 5.34 -8.47
N LYS A 58 -3.79 5.04 -8.42
CA LYS A 58 -4.75 5.76 -7.58
C LYS A 58 -5.32 4.83 -6.52
N LEU A 59 -5.05 5.16 -5.26
CA LEU A 59 -5.50 4.42 -4.10
C LEU A 59 -6.47 5.28 -3.29
N LYS A 60 -7.71 4.81 -3.13
CA LYS A 60 -8.69 5.41 -2.22
C LYS A 60 -8.93 4.52 -1.01
N VAL A 61 -8.92 5.07 0.18
CA VAL A 61 -9.12 4.36 1.44
C VAL A 61 -10.29 4.96 2.21
N PHE A 62 -11.41 4.25 2.20
CA PHE A 62 -12.64 4.57 2.94
C PHE A 62 -12.83 3.70 4.19
N ALA A 63 -11.98 2.70 4.40
CA ALA A 63 -11.92 1.95 5.65
C ALA A 63 -10.58 1.22 5.80
N MET A 64 -10.11 1.07 7.04
CA MET A 64 -8.94 0.24 7.37
C MET A 64 -9.36 -1.03 8.11
N SER A 65 -9.86 -2.01 7.35
CA SER A 65 -10.16 -3.35 7.85
C SER A 65 -8.93 -4.27 7.76
N LYS A 66 -8.96 -5.43 8.44
CA LYS A 66 -7.92 -6.45 8.29
C LYS A 66 -7.74 -6.90 6.82
N GLN A 67 -8.85 -6.99 6.09
CA GLN A 67 -8.81 -7.32 4.66
C GLN A 67 -8.09 -6.23 3.85
N ASN A 68 -8.34 -4.95 4.14
CA ASN A 68 -7.72 -3.84 3.41
C ASN A 68 -6.21 -3.74 3.71
N ILE A 69 -5.80 -4.04 4.95
CA ILE A 69 -4.38 -4.16 5.31
C ILE A 69 -3.70 -5.27 4.48
N ASN A 70 -4.33 -6.46 4.42
CA ASN A 70 -3.78 -7.57 3.62
C ASN A 70 -3.67 -7.21 2.12
N ILE A 71 -4.56 -6.38 1.60
CA ILE A 71 -4.48 -5.90 0.21
C ILE A 71 -3.29 -4.96 0.05
N LEU A 72 -3.08 -4.01 0.96
CA LEU A 72 -1.93 -3.10 0.94
C LEU A 72 -0.61 -3.87 0.97
N ASP A 73 -0.53 -4.95 1.75
CA ASP A 73 0.66 -5.82 1.80
C ASP A 73 0.96 -6.55 0.46
N MET A 74 0.00 -6.60 -0.47
CA MET A 74 0.15 -7.22 -1.79
C MET A 74 0.40 -6.20 -2.92
N VAL A 75 0.18 -4.91 -2.64
CA VAL A 75 0.36 -3.83 -3.61
C VAL A 75 1.81 -3.37 -3.61
N GLN A 76 2.38 -3.11 -4.78
CA GLN A 76 3.61 -2.35 -4.93
C GLN A 76 3.32 -0.89 -4.58
N LEU A 77 3.51 -0.50 -3.32
CA LEU A 77 3.09 0.80 -2.80
C LEU A 77 3.88 1.97 -3.40
N ASP A 78 5.12 1.72 -3.85
CA ASP A 78 5.92 2.70 -4.59
C ASP A 78 5.29 3.08 -5.93
N SER A 79 4.38 2.27 -6.49
CA SER A 79 3.65 2.60 -7.72
C SER A 79 2.53 3.64 -7.51
N VAL A 80 2.15 3.93 -6.25
CA VAL A 80 1.08 4.88 -5.91
C VAL A 80 1.51 6.31 -6.16
N GLN A 81 0.70 7.05 -6.92
CA GLN A 81 0.92 8.45 -7.25
C GLN A 81 -0.16 9.36 -6.67
N ASP A 82 -1.31 8.80 -6.34
CA ASP A 82 -2.48 9.51 -5.85
C ASP A 82 -3.12 8.71 -4.71
N LEU A 83 -3.09 9.26 -3.51
CA LEU A 83 -3.68 8.69 -2.31
C LEU A 83 -4.80 9.59 -1.78
N GLU A 84 -5.98 9.01 -1.63
CA GLU A 84 -7.12 9.64 -0.96
C GLU A 84 -7.53 8.80 0.24
N VAL A 85 -7.34 9.32 1.45
CA VAL A 85 -7.84 8.72 2.68
C VAL A 85 -9.05 9.52 3.13
N ASN A 86 -10.24 8.92 3.01
CA ASN A 86 -11.50 9.57 3.36
C ASN A 86 -12.33 8.66 4.27
N CYS A 87 -11.90 8.55 5.51
CA CYS A 87 -12.66 7.87 6.55
C CYS A 87 -12.18 8.26 7.94
N THR A 88 -13.09 8.14 8.92
CA THR A 88 -12.80 8.47 10.32
C THR A 88 -11.69 7.57 10.86
N TRP A 89 -10.50 8.12 11.03
CA TRP A 89 -9.37 7.42 11.65
C TRP A 89 -9.19 7.81 13.09
N LYS A 90 -9.08 6.78 13.94
CA LYS A 90 -8.49 6.91 15.27
C LYS A 90 -6.98 6.99 15.13
N LEU A 91 -6.32 7.55 16.13
CA LEU A 91 -4.87 7.62 16.23
C LEU A 91 -4.17 6.27 15.97
N SER A 92 -4.72 5.18 16.51
CA SER A 92 -4.18 3.83 16.33
C SER A 92 -4.26 3.34 14.89
N THR A 93 -5.26 3.77 14.12
CA THR A 93 -5.38 3.45 12.70
C THR A 93 -4.35 4.22 11.89
N LEU A 94 -4.20 5.52 12.17
CA LEU A 94 -3.19 6.35 11.53
C LEU A 94 -1.77 5.81 11.77
N ARG A 95 -1.46 5.42 13.02
CA ARG A 95 -0.17 4.82 13.39
C ARG A 95 0.12 3.53 12.62
N LYS A 96 -0.89 2.68 12.43
CA LYS A 96 -0.76 1.45 11.64
C LYS A 96 -0.60 1.75 10.15
N PHE A 97 -1.18 2.84 9.67
CA PHE A 97 -1.08 3.23 8.27
C PHE A 97 0.26 3.88 7.93
N ALA A 98 0.89 4.58 8.88
CA ALA A 98 2.12 5.35 8.64
C ALA A 98 3.22 4.58 7.88
N PRO A 99 3.57 3.32 8.21
CA PRO A 99 4.59 2.58 7.47
C PRO A 99 4.25 2.33 5.98
N TYR A 100 2.96 2.28 5.63
CA TYR A 100 2.53 2.15 4.25
C TYR A 100 2.72 3.45 3.49
N LEU A 101 2.43 4.58 4.13
CA LEU A 101 2.67 5.91 3.56
C LEU A 101 4.14 6.10 3.21
N GLY A 102 5.06 5.72 4.11
CA GLY A 102 6.50 5.85 3.86
C GLY A 102 7.04 4.99 2.72
N GLN A 103 6.29 4.00 2.24
CA GLN A 103 6.66 3.18 1.08
C GLN A 103 6.18 3.78 -0.25
N MET A 104 5.33 4.81 -0.23
CA MET A 104 4.77 5.43 -1.43
C MET A 104 5.69 6.51 -2.02
N GLY A 105 6.92 6.14 -2.36
CA GLY A 105 7.95 7.11 -2.79
C GLY A 105 7.60 7.96 -4.02
N ASN A 106 6.72 7.46 -4.90
CA ASN A 106 6.26 8.20 -6.09
C ASN A 106 4.95 8.98 -5.87
N LEU A 107 4.50 9.13 -4.62
CA LEU A 107 3.27 9.85 -4.30
C LEU A 107 3.38 11.31 -4.69
N ARG A 108 2.43 11.79 -5.50
CA ARG A 108 2.35 13.18 -5.97
C ARG A 108 1.20 13.94 -5.33
N ARG A 109 0.07 13.28 -5.11
CA ARG A 109 -1.11 13.86 -4.49
C ARG A 109 -1.51 13.03 -3.27
N PHE A 110 -1.64 13.70 -2.13
CA PHE A 110 -2.14 13.09 -0.90
C PHE A 110 -3.27 13.91 -0.32
N LEU A 111 -4.45 13.31 -0.21
CA LEU A 111 -5.57 13.83 0.57
C LEU A 111 -5.76 12.97 1.80
N LEU A 112 -5.76 13.60 2.97
CA LEU A 112 -6.08 12.97 4.24
C LEU A 112 -7.24 13.72 4.89
N SER A 113 -8.36 13.02 5.14
CA SER A 113 -9.50 13.59 5.82
C SER A 113 -9.97 12.82 7.05
N HIS A 114 -10.64 13.53 7.96
CA HIS A 114 -11.37 12.99 9.12
C HIS A 114 -10.50 12.19 10.11
N VAL A 115 -9.37 12.77 10.52
CA VAL A 115 -8.48 12.16 11.52
C VAL A 115 -8.66 12.87 12.85
N PHE A 116 -9.20 12.15 13.83
CA PHE A 116 -9.53 12.71 15.14
C PHE A 116 -8.75 12.05 16.27
N THR A 117 -8.39 12.85 17.26
CA THR A 117 -7.88 12.39 18.54
C THR A 117 -9.04 11.94 19.44
N SER A 118 -8.82 10.86 20.18
CA SER A 118 -9.79 10.38 21.17
C SER A 118 -9.64 11.18 22.45
N SER A 119 -10.73 11.42 23.19
CA SER A 119 -10.71 12.04 24.52
C SER A 119 -9.85 11.30 25.55
N HIS A 120 -9.52 10.03 25.28
CA HIS A 120 -8.68 9.19 26.14
C HIS A 120 -7.21 9.12 25.70
N THR A 121 -6.82 9.81 24.63
CA THR A 121 -5.43 9.85 24.14
C THR A 121 -4.62 10.81 25.01
N THR A 122 -3.46 10.35 25.50
CA THR A 122 -2.54 11.25 26.23
C THR A 122 -1.78 12.13 25.24
N LEU A 123 -1.37 13.32 25.68
CA LEU A 123 -0.55 14.23 24.87
C LEU A 123 0.72 13.56 24.34
N GLU A 124 1.37 12.73 25.16
CA GLU A 124 2.55 11.97 24.78
C GLU A 124 2.28 10.99 23.61
N GLN A 125 1.15 10.27 23.65
CA GLN A 125 0.79 9.34 22.59
C GLN A 125 0.46 10.06 21.27
N GLU A 126 -0.12 11.25 21.38
CA GLU A 126 -0.40 12.14 20.26
C GLU A 126 0.90 12.61 19.61
N GLU A 127 1.81 13.19 20.39
CA GLU A 127 3.15 13.64 19.94
C GLU A 127 3.93 12.51 19.27
N GLN A 128 3.97 11.33 19.87
CA GLN A 128 4.62 10.16 19.28
C GLN A 128 3.99 9.77 17.93
N CYS A 129 2.67 9.90 17.79
CA CYS A 129 2.02 9.58 16.54
C CYS A 129 2.24 10.66 15.47
N VAL A 130 2.25 11.94 15.87
CA VAL A 130 2.60 13.05 14.98
C VAL A 130 3.99 12.81 14.44
N SER A 131 4.98 12.65 15.32
CA SER A 131 6.37 12.39 14.93
C SER A 131 6.51 11.17 14.00
N LEU A 132 5.78 10.07 14.28
CA LEU A 132 5.78 8.91 13.40
C LEU A 132 5.25 9.27 12.01
N VAL A 133 4.13 9.99 11.92
CA VAL A 133 3.49 10.33 10.65
C VAL A 133 4.30 11.37 9.87
N THR A 134 4.76 12.43 10.54
CA THR A 134 5.57 13.50 9.93
C THR A 134 6.89 12.93 9.39
N SER A 135 7.51 11.98 10.09
CA SER A 135 8.71 11.30 9.58
C SER A 135 8.50 10.57 8.25
N GLN A 136 7.29 10.08 7.95
CA GLN A 136 7.03 9.37 6.69
C GLN A 136 7.03 10.32 5.49
N PHE A 137 6.70 11.60 5.68
CA PHE A 137 6.78 12.60 4.62
C PHE A 137 8.22 12.80 4.14
N LEU A 138 9.22 12.44 4.95
CA LEU A 138 10.61 12.48 4.51
C LEU A 138 10.87 11.53 3.34
N SER A 139 10.12 10.43 3.27
CA SER A 139 10.16 9.39 2.23
C SER A 139 9.26 9.70 1.02
N LEU A 140 8.67 10.89 0.95
CA LEU A 140 7.78 11.32 -0.14
C LEU A 140 8.42 12.45 -0.98
N PRO A 141 9.54 12.21 -1.68
CA PRO A 141 10.28 13.26 -2.38
C PRO A 141 9.52 13.87 -3.58
N HIS A 142 8.46 13.20 -4.05
CA HIS A 142 7.70 13.61 -5.22
C HIS A 142 6.34 14.23 -4.90
N LEU A 143 6.04 14.46 -3.61
CA LEU A 143 4.76 15.03 -3.19
C LEU A 143 4.64 16.47 -3.67
N GLN A 144 3.57 16.76 -4.40
CA GLN A 144 3.28 18.07 -5.02
C GLN A 144 2.03 18.70 -4.42
N GLU A 145 1.06 17.87 -4.03
CA GLU A 145 -0.22 18.30 -3.50
C GLU A 145 -0.52 17.58 -2.18
N LEU A 146 -0.70 18.36 -1.11
CA LEU A 146 -1.16 17.87 0.19
C LEU A 146 -2.46 18.59 0.56
N SER A 147 -3.52 17.83 0.74
CA SER A 147 -4.82 18.31 1.22
C SER A 147 -5.15 17.67 2.55
N LEU A 148 -5.37 18.50 3.57
CA LEU A 148 -5.76 18.07 4.92
C LEU A 148 -7.14 18.64 5.24
N ASP A 149 -8.11 17.77 5.48
CA ASP A 149 -9.50 18.15 5.75
C ASP A 149 -9.97 17.52 7.07
N ASP A 150 -10.34 18.31 8.07
CA ASP A 150 -10.66 17.80 9.42
C ASP A 150 -9.58 16.87 10.02
N VAL A 151 -8.31 17.31 9.98
CA VAL A 151 -7.16 16.60 10.55
C VAL A 151 -6.65 17.37 11.78
N SER A 152 -7.30 17.20 12.93
CA SER A 152 -7.03 18.01 14.13
C SER A 152 -5.62 17.79 14.69
N ILE A 153 -5.08 16.58 14.54
CA ILE A 153 -3.78 16.17 15.07
C ILE A 153 -2.58 16.87 14.41
N LEU A 154 -2.73 17.39 13.19
CA LEU A 154 -1.67 18.11 12.48
C LEU A 154 -1.81 19.63 12.60
N LYS A 155 -2.78 20.11 13.38
CA LYS A 155 -3.04 21.55 13.54
C LYS A 155 -1.83 22.22 14.19
N GLY A 156 -1.24 23.20 13.48
CA GLY A 156 -0.06 23.92 13.95
C GLY A 156 1.26 23.14 13.85
N ARG A 157 1.27 22.02 13.11
CA ARG A 157 2.44 21.15 12.90
C ARG A 157 2.77 20.96 11.42
N LEU A 158 2.28 21.88 10.57
CA LEU A 158 2.48 21.80 9.12
C LEU A 158 3.94 22.06 8.73
N ASP A 159 4.67 22.80 9.54
CA ASP A 159 6.11 23.06 9.41
C ASP A 159 6.95 21.78 9.53
N GLU A 160 6.46 20.74 10.20
CA GLU A 160 7.13 19.43 10.24
C GLU A 160 6.90 18.59 8.97
N ILE A 161 5.96 19.01 8.11
CA ILE A 161 5.51 18.25 6.93
C ILE A 161 5.93 18.94 5.64
N LEU A 162 5.79 20.27 5.60
CA LEU A 162 6.07 21.10 4.44
C LEU A 162 7.56 21.41 4.41
N ARG A 163 8.25 20.87 3.39
CA ARG A 163 9.65 21.16 3.08
C ARG A 163 9.78 22.38 2.18
#